data_AF-A0A8J2H533-F1
#
_entry.id   AF-A0A8J2H533-F1
#
_cell.length_a   1.000
_cell.length_b   1.000
_cell.length_c   1.000
_cell.angle_alpha   90.00
_cell.angle_beta   90.00
_cell.angle_gamma   90.00
#
_symmetry.space_group_name_H-M   'P 1'
#
loop_
_entity.id
_entity.type
_entity.pdbx_description
1 polymer ?
#
loop_
_entity_poly.entity_id
_entity_poly.type
_entity_poly.pdbx_seq_one_letter_code
_entity_poly.pdbx_strand_id
1 'polypeptide(L)'
;MFSEDDLHLGFSIQYNYTEKQWVAVDLILRNNASYTSCINGTLWSDDWERPNPYPTLEDTWTDFGPCFTKIELLNDKSKYLSEASRLFNKYNMNDILNQSNITHGNNYTYQEISDAVSKATHGIKPAVKCFHNHFYRSGNNLVLDKITLFFDKSFNLINPLKHHYRGMCSTEDENGYYLLSQKAYPADCPRYCRNSTKCQKPKYSWIIREFTFMFKDNIEFSCDTDDPHHYDAKYNLTSLSSIKNEIVDKWEIKEDNYNCDSKDVLIRKYWEKQGMCSAYFKELTNEFKFYNKSLELFDKYNMGTILRQSNIVPGKNYTHREIHDAVAKGIGGKKVRVRCDHHFFGFQVLSIVEFVMDKNFNPTNPIDRLLNSLIGRALSMFMSVIVIKLYFIRTLTILSRKKGKMRNGQEKNLVTFIPIESQT
;
A
#
# COMPACT_ATOMS: atom_id res chain seq x y z
N MET A 1 21.72 -10.77 0.33
CA MET A 1 21.41 -12.21 0.18
C MET A 1 20.16 -12.48 1.00
N PHE A 2 19.06 -12.85 0.34
CA PHE A 2 17.78 -13.05 1.02
C PHE A 2 17.76 -14.41 1.73
N SER A 3 17.11 -14.51 2.88
CA SER A 3 16.86 -15.79 3.54
C SER A 3 15.99 -16.65 2.63
N GLU A 4 16.35 -17.93 2.44
CA GLU A 4 15.55 -18.85 1.64
C GLU A 4 14.13 -19.04 2.21
N ASP A 5 13.91 -18.75 3.49
CA ASP A 5 12.62 -18.90 4.18
C ASP A 5 11.59 -17.83 3.80
N ASP A 6 12.01 -16.73 3.18
CA ASP A 6 11.12 -15.63 2.77
C ASP A 6 10.61 -15.76 1.33
N LEU A 7 10.90 -16.89 0.65
CA LEU A 7 10.56 -17.09 -0.75
C LEU A 7 9.21 -17.77 -0.94
N HIS A 8 8.36 -17.18 -1.78
CA HIS A 8 7.03 -17.68 -2.13
C HIS A 8 6.94 -17.90 -3.64
N LEU A 9 6.13 -18.85 -4.08
CA LEU A 9 5.87 -19.10 -5.49
C LEU A 9 4.67 -18.26 -5.93
N GLY A 10 4.87 -17.33 -6.86
CA GLY A 10 3.80 -16.61 -7.53
C GLY A 10 3.53 -17.23 -8.89
N PHE A 11 2.29 -17.68 -9.12
CA PHE A 11 1.82 -18.15 -10.42
C PHE A 11 0.86 -17.14 -11.01
N SER A 12 1.23 -16.53 -12.13
CA SER A 12 0.40 -15.50 -12.76
C SER A 12 -0.24 -15.97 -14.06
N ILE A 13 -1.49 -15.56 -14.22
CA ILE A 13 -2.31 -15.81 -15.39
C ILE A 13 -2.70 -14.43 -15.93
N GLN A 14 -2.40 -14.17 -17.19
CA GLN A 14 -2.66 -12.89 -17.86
C GLN A 14 -3.72 -13.09 -18.94
N TYR A 15 -4.53 -12.07 -19.17
CA TYR A 15 -5.49 -12.11 -20.26
C TYR A 15 -4.81 -11.70 -21.57
N ASN A 16 -4.75 -12.61 -22.55
CA ASN A 16 -4.30 -12.32 -23.90
C ASN A 16 -5.47 -11.69 -24.68
N TYR A 17 -5.38 -10.38 -24.93
CA TYR A 17 -6.42 -9.62 -25.62
C TYR A 17 -6.56 -9.98 -27.10
N THR A 18 -5.46 -10.40 -27.74
CA THR A 18 -5.46 -10.79 -29.15
C THR A 18 -6.21 -12.09 -29.35
N GLU A 19 -5.93 -13.08 -28.51
CA GLU A 19 -6.53 -14.41 -28.57
C GLU A 19 -7.84 -14.51 -27.78
N LYS A 20 -8.15 -13.49 -26.97
CA LYS A 20 -9.32 -13.42 -26.08
C LYS A 20 -9.40 -14.59 -25.11
N GLN A 21 -8.27 -14.96 -24.52
CA GLN A 21 -8.17 -16.06 -23.57
C GLN A 21 -7.15 -15.76 -22.48
N TRP A 22 -7.35 -16.37 -21.30
CA TRP A 22 -6.36 -16.36 -20.24
C TRP A 22 -5.21 -17.32 -20.56
N VAL A 23 -3.98 -16.89 -20.30
CA VAL A 23 -2.76 -17.67 -20.52
C VAL A 23 -1.88 -17.64 -19.28
N ALA A 24 -1.21 -18.75 -18.98
CA ALA A 24 -0.17 -18.77 -17.95
C ALA A 24 1.06 -18.02 -18.47
N VAL A 25 1.52 -17.02 -17.73
CA VAL A 25 2.64 -16.16 -18.16
C VAL A 25 3.86 -16.30 -17.28
N ASP A 26 3.68 -16.56 -15.98
CA ASP A 26 4.81 -16.69 -15.08
C ASP A 26 4.54 -17.67 -13.92
N LEU A 27 5.59 -18.41 -13.53
CA LEU A 27 5.73 -19.06 -12.24
C LEU A 27 7.08 -18.55 -11.70
N ILE A 28 7.07 -17.69 -10.69
CA ILE A 28 8.27 -16.99 -10.21
C ILE A 28 8.43 -17.12 -8.71
N LEU A 29 9.68 -17.16 -8.25
CA LEU A 29 9.99 -16.96 -6.85
C LEU A 29 9.87 -15.46 -6.53
N ARG A 30 9.16 -15.13 -5.46
CA ARG A 30 9.02 -13.77 -4.95
C ARG A 30 9.52 -13.69 -3.53
N ASN A 31 10.14 -12.57 -3.19
CA ASN A 31 10.56 -12.23 -1.83
C ASN A 31 9.93 -10.88 -1.40
N ASN A 32 10.22 -10.49 -0.15
CA ASN A 32 9.76 -9.26 0.49
C ASN A 32 10.09 -7.93 -0.25
N ALA A 33 10.92 -7.90 -1.29
CA ALA A 33 11.56 -6.68 -1.79
C ALA A 33 11.32 -6.34 -3.28
N SER A 34 10.28 -6.89 -3.93
CA SER A 34 9.96 -6.70 -5.37
C SER A 34 10.65 -7.71 -6.31
N TYR A 35 10.18 -7.77 -7.57
CA TYR A 35 10.53 -8.74 -8.60
C TYR A 35 12.01 -9.11 -8.61
N THR A 36 12.31 -10.41 -8.54
CA THR A 36 13.69 -10.90 -8.51
C THR A 36 14.10 -11.52 -9.84
N SER A 37 15.01 -10.88 -10.57
CA SER A 37 15.76 -11.51 -11.67
C SER A 37 16.78 -12.50 -11.10
N CYS A 38 17.12 -13.55 -11.86
CA CYS A 38 18.03 -14.59 -11.43
C CYS A 38 19.31 -14.56 -12.27
N ILE A 39 20.40 -14.04 -11.72
CA ILE A 39 21.70 -14.03 -12.39
C ILE A 39 22.60 -15.01 -11.64
N ASN A 40 23.04 -16.08 -12.32
CA ASN A 40 23.90 -17.13 -11.76
C ASN A 40 23.35 -17.77 -10.46
N GLY A 41 22.04 -18.02 -10.40
CA GLY A 41 21.40 -18.62 -9.21
C GLY A 41 21.29 -17.69 -8.00
N THR A 42 21.63 -16.41 -8.17
CA THR A 42 21.47 -15.36 -7.16
C THR A 42 20.29 -14.47 -7.53
N LEU A 43 19.45 -14.14 -6.53
CA LEU A 43 18.31 -13.24 -6.69
C LEU A 43 18.79 -11.78 -6.70
N TRP A 44 18.43 -11.03 -7.74
CA TRP A 44 18.68 -9.59 -7.90
C TRP A 44 17.35 -8.86 -7.98
N SER A 45 17.23 -7.71 -7.31
CA SER A 45 16.07 -6.83 -7.44
C SER A 45 16.35 -5.82 -8.55
N ASP A 46 16.03 -6.16 -9.79
CA ASP A 46 16.08 -5.20 -10.89
C ASP A 46 14.68 -5.02 -11.47
N ASP A 47 14.30 -3.76 -11.67
CA ASP A 47 13.12 -3.34 -12.42
C ASP A 47 13.37 -3.60 -13.92
N TRP A 48 13.58 -4.87 -14.28
CA TRP A 48 13.85 -5.26 -15.67
C TRP A 48 12.52 -5.35 -16.43
N GLU A 49 12.25 -4.35 -17.26
CA GLU A 49 11.18 -4.41 -18.25
C GLU A 49 11.53 -5.43 -19.33
N ARG A 50 10.75 -6.50 -19.42
CA ARG A 50 10.92 -7.46 -20.51
C ARG A 50 10.59 -6.79 -21.84
N PRO A 51 11.41 -6.98 -22.89
CA PRO A 51 11.09 -6.49 -24.23
C PRO A 51 9.78 -7.06 -24.79
N ASN A 52 9.39 -8.25 -24.33
CA ASN A 52 8.13 -8.89 -24.69
C ASN A 52 7.08 -8.65 -23.58
N PRO A 53 5.99 -7.89 -23.87
CA PRO A 53 4.93 -7.62 -22.90
C PRO A 53 4.07 -8.86 -22.57
N TYR A 54 4.18 -9.93 -23.37
CA TYR A 54 3.49 -11.21 -23.19
C TYR A 54 4.50 -12.35 -23.15
N PRO A 55 5.28 -12.49 -22.07
CA PRO A 55 6.26 -13.55 -21.96
C PRO A 55 5.57 -14.92 -21.91
N THR A 56 6.16 -15.89 -22.59
CA THR A 56 5.77 -17.29 -22.47
C THR A 56 6.36 -17.91 -21.20
N LEU A 57 5.84 -19.07 -20.79
CA LEU A 57 6.46 -19.85 -19.72
C LEU A 57 7.92 -20.24 -20.04
N GLU A 58 8.27 -20.38 -21.32
CA GLU A 58 9.65 -20.65 -21.75
C GLU A 58 10.56 -19.44 -21.57
N ASP A 59 10.07 -18.24 -21.90
CA ASP A 59 10.79 -16.99 -21.62
C ASP A 59 11.00 -16.85 -20.11
N THR A 60 9.96 -17.16 -19.32
CA THR A 60 10.03 -17.14 -17.86
C THR A 60 11.03 -18.15 -17.30
N TRP A 61 11.09 -19.37 -17.84
CA TRP A 61 12.12 -20.32 -17.47
C TRP A 61 13.52 -19.85 -17.85
N THR A 62 13.69 -19.22 -19.01
CA THR A 62 15.00 -18.74 -19.45
C THR A 62 15.56 -17.69 -18.49
N ASP A 63 14.70 -16.80 -17.99
CA ASP A 63 15.12 -15.71 -17.10
C ASP A 63 15.21 -16.13 -15.62
N PHE A 64 14.34 -17.05 -15.16
CA PHE A 64 14.22 -17.39 -13.73
C PHE A 64 14.49 -18.85 -13.39
N GLY A 65 14.55 -19.74 -14.38
CA GLY A 65 14.83 -21.18 -14.26
C GLY A 65 15.99 -21.53 -13.34
N PRO A 66 17.15 -20.84 -13.44
CA PRO A 66 18.28 -21.08 -12.55
C PRO A 66 17.97 -20.94 -11.05
N CYS A 67 16.96 -20.15 -10.67
CA CYS A 67 16.55 -19.96 -9.27
C CYS A 67 15.68 -21.10 -8.73
N PHE A 68 15.13 -21.92 -9.61
CA PHE A 68 14.32 -23.08 -9.23
C PHE A 68 15.15 -24.35 -8.99
N THR A 69 16.45 -24.32 -9.29
CA THR A 69 17.36 -25.48 -9.15
C THR A 69 17.39 -26.08 -7.73
N LYS A 70 17.07 -25.28 -6.70
CA LYS A 70 16.98 -25.70 -5.29
C LYS A 70 15.61 -26.23 -4.86
N ILE A 71 14.59 -26.10 -5.72
CA ILE A 71 13.24 -26.60 -5.46
C ILE A 71 13.08 -27.89 -6.25
N GLU A 72 13.13 -29.04 -5.58
CA GLU A 72 13.16 -30.37 -6.21
C GLU A 72 12.02 -30.59 -7.24
N LEU A 73 10.86 -29.98 -6.99
CA LEU A 73 9.68 -30.02 -7.85
C LEU A 73 9.77 -29.12 -9.09
N LEU A 74 10.72 -28.19 -9.16
CA LEU A 74 10.88 -27.21 -10.24
C LEU A 74 12.32 -27.14 -10.78
N ASN A 75 13.20 -28.05 -10.37
CA ASN A 75 14.64 -27.93 -10.60
C ASN A 75 15.12 -28.18 -12.02
N ASP A 76 14.22 -28.44 -12.96
CA ASP A 76 14.49 -28.49 -14.39
C ASP A 76 13.32 -27.93 -15.20
N LYS A 77 13.58 -27.61 -16.48
CA LYS A 77 12.61 -26.98 -17.39
C LYS A 77 11.36 -27.84 -17.54
N SER A 78 11.49 -29.15 -17.64
CA SER A 78 10.36 -30.05 -17.87
C SER A 78 9.44 -30.09 -16.66
N LYS A 79 10.01 -30.22 -15.46
CA LYS A 79 9.25 -30.16 -14.20
C LYS A 79 8.57 -28.81 -14.00
N TYR A 80 9.30 -27.71 -14.23
CA TYR A 80 8.74 -26.37 -14.14
C TYR A 80 7.55 -26.16 -15.08
N LEU A 81 7.69 -26.51 -16.36
CA LEU A 81 6.61 -26.35 -17.34
C LEU A 81 5.42 -27.29 -17.04
N SER A 82 5.70 -28.52 -16.63
CA SER A 82 4.66 -29.48 -16.24
C SER A 82 3.85 -28.97 -15.06
N GLU A 83 4.52 -28.43 -14.04
CA GLU A 83 3.89 -27.91 -12.84
C GLU A 83 3.11 -26.62 -13.12
N ALA A 84 3.66 -25.70 -13.92
CA ALA A 84 2.94 -24.51 -14.38
C ALA A 84 1.67 -24.88 -15.17
N SER A 85 1.75 -25.89 -16.05
CA SER A 85 0.59 -26.41 -16.79
C SER A 85 -0.44 -27.03 -15.85
N ARG A 86 0.00 -27.81 -14.86
CA ARG A 86 -0.86 -28.39 -13.82
C ARG A 86 -1.62 -27.31 -13.05
N LEU A 87 -0.93 -26.23 -12.65
CA LEU A 87 -1.53 -25.10 -11.95
C LEU A 87 -2.52 -24.33 -12.85
N PHE A 88 -2.16 -24.09 -14.12
CA PHE A 88 -3.05 -23.44 -15.09
C PHE A 88 -4.37 -24.20 -15.27
N ASN A 89 -4.29 -25.51 -15.45
CA ASN A 89 -5.47 -26.36 -15.61
C ASN A 89 -6.30 -26.44 -14.31
N LYS A 90 -5.63 -26.51 -13.15
CA LYS A 90 -6.32 -26.56 -11.85
C LYS A 90 -7.03 -25.25 -11.52
N TYR A 91 -6.42 -24.11 -11.84
CA TYR A 91 -6.93 -22.78 -11.55
C TYR A 91 -7.27 -22.04 -12.85
N ASN A 92 -8.12 -22.66 -13.68
CA ASN A 92 -8.56 -22.08 -14.93
C ASN A 92 -9.38 -20.80 -14.68
N MET A 93 -8.79 -19.63 -14.99
CA MET A 93 -9.42 -18.34 -14.73
C MET A 93 -10.67 -18.08 -15.58
N ASN A 94 -10.79 -18.70 -16.77
CA ASN A 94 -12.04 -18.65 -17.51
C ASN A 94 -13.17 -19.27 -16.69
N ASP A 95 -12.95 -20.49 -16.19
CA ASP A 95 -13.98 -21.23 -15.46
C ASP A 95 -14.32 -20.53 -14.14
N ILE A 96 -13.30 -20.10 -13.39
CA ILE A 96 -13.45 -19.44 -12.09
C ILE A 96 -14.23 -18.12 -12.22
N LEU A 97 -13.87 -17.28 -13.19
CA LEU A 97 -14.54 -15.98 -13.38
C LEU A 97 -15.96 -16.18 -13.94
N ASN A 98 -16.14 -17.09 -14.92
CA ASN A 98 -17.46 -17.38 -15.49
C ASN A 98 -18.45 -17.95 -14.45
N GLN A 99 -17.99 -18.77 -13.50
CA GLN A 99 -18.82 -19.28 -12.39
C GLN A 99 -19.38 -18.16 -11.49
N SER A 100 -18.75 -16.98 -11.51
CA SER A 100 -19.20 -15.78 -10.81
C SER A 100 -19.85 -14.75 -11.74
N ASN A 101 -20.21 -15.15 -12.96
CA ASN A 101 -20.75 -14.30 -14.03
C ASN A 101 -19.81 -13.16 -14.45
N ILE A 102 -18.50 -13.29 -14.19
CA ILE A 102 -17.48 -12.34 -14.62
C ILE A 102 -17.04 -12.71 -16.03
N THR A 103 -17.62 -12.00 -17.00
CA THR A 103 -17.42 -12.17 -18.44
C THR A 103 -16.78 -10.94 -19.08
N HIS A 104 -16.05 -11.15 -20.18
CA HIS A 104 -15.37 -10.08 -20.91
C HIS A 104 -16.33 -8.98 -21.41
N GLY A 105 -15.81 -7.75 -21.50
CA GLY A 105 -16.54 -6.58 -22.03
C GLY A 105 -17.46 -5.87 -21.02
N ASN A 106 -17.55 -6.39 -19.79
CA ASN A 106 -18.30 -5.79 -18.69
C ASN A 106 -17.35 -5.16 -17.66
N ASN A 107 -17.90 -4.28 -16.82
CA ASN A 107 -17.16 -3.61 -15.75
C ASN A 107 -17.36 -4.36 -14.43
N TYR A 108 -16.26 -4.69 -13.76
CA TYR A 108 -16.25 -5.29 -12.44
C TYR A 108 -15.34 -4.51 -11.52
N THR A 109 -15.71 -4.48 -10.25
CA THR A 109 -14.84 -4.05 -9.18
C THR A 109 -13.73 -5.09 -8.95
N TYR A 110 -12.61 -4.63 -8.39
CA TYR A 110 -11.59 -5.56 -7.87
C TYR A 110 -12.21 -6.58 -6.89
N GLN A 111 -13.15 -6.14 -6.05
CA GLN A 111 -13.79 -7.01 -5.07
C GLN A 111 -14.49 -8.19 -5.73
N GLU A 112 -15.28 -7.94 -6.77
CA GLU A 112 -15.99 -9.00 -7.50
C GLU A 112 -15.00 -10.02 -8.08
N ILE A 113 -13.89 -9.56 -8.67
CA ILE A 113 -12.84 -10.44 -9.21
C ILE A 113 -12.14 -11.22 -8.08
N SER A 114 -11.75 -10.53 -7.02
CA SER A 114 -11.04 -11.10 -5.87
C SER A 114 -11.91 -12.14 -5.15
N ASP A 115 -13.19 -11.86 -4.94
CA ASP A 115 -14.15 -12.75 -4.30
C ASP A 115 -14.45 -13.98 -5.15
N ALA A 116 -14.58 -13.81 -6.47
CA ALA A 116 -14.76 -14.92 -7.41
C ALA A 116 -13.59 -15.92 -7.32
N VAL A 117 -12.36 -15.41 -7.35
CA VAL A 117 -11.16 -16.24 -7.22
C VAL A 117 -11.04 -16.83 -5.82
N SER A 118 -11.25 -16.01 -4.78
CA SER A 118 -11.21 -16.42 -3.37
C SER A 118 -12.19 -17.57 -3.09
N LYS A 119 -13.40 -17.53 -3.66
CA LYS A 119 -14.39 -18.60 -3.56
C LYS A 119 -13.87 -19.92 -4.15
N ALA A 120 -13.20 -19.87 -5.31
CA ALA A 120 -12.62 -21.05 -5.95
C ALA A 120 -11.36 -21.58 -5.23
N THR A 121 -10.69 -20.74 -4.46
CA THR A 121 -9.43 -21.06 -3.75
C THR A 121 -9.64 -21.28 -2.25
N HIS A 122 -10.88 -21.55 -1.81
CA HIS A 122 -11.25 -21.80 -0.41
C HIS A 122 -10.88 -20.66 0.56
N GLY A 123 -11.10 -19.42 0.14
CA GLY A 123 -10.91 -18.21 0.94
C GLY A 123 -9.53 -17.56 0.79
N ILE A 124 -8.67 -18.07 -0.10
CA ILE A 124 -7.35 -17.49 -0.37
C ILE A 124 -7.47 -16.39 -1.42
N LYS A 125 -7.16 -15.15 -1.04
CA LYS A 125 -7.29 -14.01 -1.96
C LYS A 125 -6.19 -14.01 -3.02
N PRO A 126 -6.47 -13.66 -4.28
CA PRO A 126 -5.43 -13.44 -5.27
C PRO A 126 -4.79 -12.05 -5.16
N ALA A 127 -3.65 -11.93 -5.82
CA ALA A 127 -3.16 -10.66 -6.32
C ALA A 127 -3.84 -10.32 -7.65
N VAL A 128 -4.36 -9.10 -7.82
CA VAL A 128 -4.98 -8.67 -9.08
C VAL A 128 -4.28 -7.41 -9.57
N LYS A 129 -3.63 -7.51 -10.72
CA LYS A 129 -3.00 -6.38 -11.41
C LYS A 129 -3.91 -5.89 -12.52
N CYS A 130 -4.00 -4.58 -12.67
CA CYS A 130 -4.68 -3.91 -13.76
C CYS A 130 -3.72 -2.89 -14.34
N PHE A 131 -3.87 -2.58 -15.62
CA PHE A 131 -3.21 -1.44 -16.22
C PHE A 131 -4.27 -0.44 -16.70
N HIS A 132 -3.88 0.82 -16.78
CA HIS A 132 -4.67 1.82 -17.46
C HIS A 132 -4.55 1.60 -18.97
N ASN A 133 -5.65 1.23 -19.64
CA ASN A 133 -5.65 1.17 -21.08
C ASN A 133 -5.85 2.58 -21.66
N HIS A 134 -4.73 3.16 -22.11
CA HIS A 134 -4.69 4.52 -22.66
C HIS A 134 -5.39 4.65 -24.03
N PHE A 135 -5.75 3.54 -24.70
CA PHE A 135 -6.45 3.58 -25.99
C PHE A 135 -7.93 3.97 -25.87
N TYR A 136 -8.57 3.79 -24.72
CA TYR A 136 -10.00 4.12 -24.53
C TYR A 136 -10.21 5.55 -23.98
N ARG A 137 -10.92 6.38 -24.75
CA ARG A 137 -11.05 7.84 -24.50
C ARG A 137 -12.11 8.26 -23.45
N SER A 138 -12.84 7.35 -22.80
CA SER A 138 -13.91 7.70 -21.84
C SER A 138 -14.03 6.73 -20.65
N GLY A 139 -13.95 7.26 -19.41
CA GLY A 139 -14.38 6.66 -18.12
C GLY A 139 -13.88 5.25 -17.73
N ASN A 140 -13.27 5.12 -16.54
CA ASN A 140 -12.81 3.85 -15.92
C ASN A 140 -12.02 2.93 -16.87
N ASN A 141 -10.80 3.35 -17.20
CA ASN A 141 -9.90 2.65 -18.13
C ASN A 141 -9.03 1.56 -17.47
N LEU A 142 -9.36 1.13 -16.25
CA LEU A 142 -8.61 0.04 -15.62
C LEU A 142 -9.03 -1.26 -16.28
N VAL A 143 -8.08 -1.88 -16.97
CA VAL A 143 -8.31 -3.18 -17.60
C VAL A 143 -7.53 -4.22 -16.82
N LEU A 144 -8.22 -5.30 -16.49
CA LEU A 144 -7.66 -6.43 -15.75
C LEU A 144 -6.50 -7.03 -16.54
N ASP A 145 -5.30 -6.91 -16.00
CA ASP A 145 -4.07 -7.38 -16.65
C ASP A 145 -3.85 -8.85 -16.30
N LYS A 146 -3.65 -9.08 -14.99
CA LYS A 146 -3.03 -10.29 -14.48
C LYS A 146 -3.60 -10.66 -13.13
N ILE A 147 -3.87 -11.94 -12.93
CA ILE A 147 -4.24 -12.52 -11.64
C ILE A 147 -3.09 -13.42 -11.19
N THR A 148 -2.57 -13.21 -9.99
CA THR A 148 -1.48 -14.01 -9.42
C THR A 148 -1.97 -14.75 -8.18
N LEU A 149 -1.76 -16.08 -8.17
CA LEU A 149 -1.95 -16.93 -7.01
C LEU A 149 -0.60 -17.19 -6.33
N PHE A 150 -0.59 -17.29 -5.00
CA PHE A 150 0.62 -17.55 -4.24
C PHE A 150 0.60 -18.92 -3.60
N PHE A 151 1.77 -19.54 -3.58
CA PHE A 151 1.99 -20.84 -3.00
C PHE A 151 3.22 -20.86 -2.11
N ASP A 152 3.18 -21.69 -1.08
CA ASP A 152 4.39 -22.10 -0.37
C ASP A 152 5.23 -23.06 -1.25
N LYS A 153 6.42 -23.44 -0.77
CA LYS A 153 7.33 -24.35 -1.50
C LYS A 153 6.76 -25.76 -1.68
N SER A 154 5.68 -26.10 -0.97
CA SER A 154 4.95 -27.38 -1.09
C SER A 154 3.70 -27.25 -1.97
N PHE A 155 3.52 -26.12 -2.67
CA PHE A 155 2.37 -25.84 -3.54
C PHE A 155 1.03 -25.77 -2.80
N ASN A 156 1.04 -25.45 -1.50
CA ASN A 156 -0.18 -25.05 -0.79
C ASN A 156 -0.47 -23.58 -1.07
N LEU A 157 -1.73 -23.27 -1.37
CA LEU A 157 -2.18 -21.90 -1.55
C LEU A 157 -1.98 -21.09 -0.27
N ILE A 158 -1.44 -19.89 -0.41
CA ILE A 158 -1.24 -18.92 0.68
C ILE A 158 -1.76 -17.55 0.25
N ASN A 159 -2.15 -16.74 1.23
CA ASN A 159 -2.53 -15.37 0.94
C ASN A 159 -1.30 -14.55 0.48
N PRO A 160 -1.49 -13.58 -0.43
CA PRO A 160 -0.45 -12.64 -0.81
C PRO A 160 0.15 -11.97 0.42
N LEU A 161 1.47 -11.87 0.45
CA LEU A 161 2.16 -11.00 1.39
C LEU A 161 2.02 -9.53 0.96
N LYS A 162 2.16 -8.62 1.91
CA LYS A 162 1.90 -7.17 1.76
C LYS A 162 2.66 -6.49 0.61
N HIS A 163 3.88 -6.91 0.32
CA HIS A 163 4.71 -6.33 -0.75
C HIS A 163 4.35 -6.88 -2.14
N HIS A 164 3.55 -7.95 -2.23
CA HIS A 164 3.08 -8.48 -3.51
C HIS A 164 2.08 -7.54 -4.20
N TYR A 165 1.51 -6.56 -3.49
CA TYR A 165 0.50 -5.66 -4.04
C TYR A 165 1.05 -4.48 -4.85
N ARG A 166 2.37 -4.29 -5.00
CA ARG A 166 2.93 -3.15 -5.76
C ARG A 166 2.43 -3.15 -7.21
N GLY A 167 1.81 -2.04 -7.64
CA GLY A 167 1.18 -1.89 -8.96
C GLY A 167 -0.12 -2.68 -9.17
N MET A 168 -0.76 -3.18 -8.11
CA MET A 168 -2.02 -3.93 -8.19
C MET A 168 -3.24 -3.02 -8.13
N CYS A 169 -4.35 -3.44 -8.74
CA CYS A 169 -5.63 -2.77 -8.59
C CYS A 169 -6.25 -3.11 -7.23
N SER A 170 -5.57 -2.83 -6.12
CA SER A 170 -6.15 -3.06 -4.80
C SER A 170 -7.21 -2.00 -4.51
N THR A 171 -8.45 -2.41 -4.32
CA THR A 171 -9.49 -1.57 -3.67
C THR A 171 -9.61 -1.88 -2.17
N GLU A 172 -8.77 -2.78 -1.63
CA GLU A 172 -8.99 -3.41 -0.33
C GLU A 172 -7.92 -3.16 0.73
N ASP A 173 -7.02 -2.20 0.57
CA ASP A 173 -6.49 -1.60 1.79
C ASP A 173 -7.56 -0.63 2.32
N GLU A 174 -8.58 -1.21 2.93
CA GLU A 174 -9.63 -0.44 3.59
C GLU A 174 -9.07 0.43 4.74
N ASN A 175 -7.81 0.25 5.09
CA ASN A 175 -7.15 0.81 6.24
C ASN A 175 -6.17 1.96 5.93
N GLY A 176 -6.14 2.46 4.70
CA GLY A 176 -5.34 3.64 4.37
C GLY A 176 -5.96 4.96 4.86
N TYR A 177 -5.21 6.04 4.74
CA TYR A 177 -5.57 7.38 5.17
C TYR A 177 -5.06 8.40 4.17
N TYR A 178 -5.68 9.58 4.11
CA TYR A 178 -5.14 10.69 3.32
C TYR A 178 -4.13 11.47 4.16
N LEU A 179 -2.96 11.75 3.61
CA LEU A 179 -2.02 12.72 4.16
C LEU A 179 -2.33 14.09 3.54
N LEU A 180 -2.50 15.12 4.38
CA LEU A 180 -2.47 16.51 3.94
C LEU A 180 -1.24 17.21 4.54
N SER A 181 -0.40 17.73 3.66
CA SER A 181 0.82 18.48 3.99
C SER A 181 0.66 19.91 3.50
N GLN A 182 0.83 20.88 4.40
CA GLN A 182 0.90 22.30 4.05
C GLN A 182 2.27 22.85 4.37
N LYS A 183 2.78 23.68 3.47
CA LYS A 183 4.10 24.32 3.59
C LYS A 183 3.95 25.82 3.84
N ALA A 184 4.73 26.32 4.79
CA ALA A 184 4.83 27.74 5.13
C ALA A 184 5.77 28.45 4.16
N TYR A 185 5.33 29.59 3.64
CA TYR A 185 6.18 30.52 2.89
C TYR A 185 6.68 31.64 3.81
N PRO A 186 7.98 32.05 3.75
CA PRO A 186 8.99 31.72 2.74
C PRO A 186 10.06 30.71 3.21
N ALA A 187 9.71 29.66 3.97
CA ALA A 187 10.71 28.72 4.51
C ALA A 187 11.69 28.19 3.44
N ASP A 188 11.23 28.05 2.18
CA ASP A 188 12.03 27.79 0.97
C ASP A 188 11.65 28.72 -0.22
N CYS A 189 12.03 30.01 -0.24
CA CYS A 189 12.35 30.64 -1.56
C CYS A 189 13.86 30.44 -1.72
N PRO A 190 14.31 29.57 -2.65
CA PRO A 190 15.73 29.26 -2.86
C PRO A 190 16.56 30.54 -2.97
N ARG A 191 17.82 30.54 -2.51
CA ARG A 191 18.71 31.72 -2.65
C ARG A 191 18.81 32.21 -4.11
N TYR A 192 18.69 31.31 -5.07
CA TYR A 192 18.72 31.59 -6.51
C TYR A 192 17.57 32.47 -7.00
N CYS A 193 16.54 32.66 -6.18
CA CYS A 193 15.39 33.49 -6.50
C CYS A 193 15.54 34.97 -6.17
N ARG A 194 16.59 35.39 -5.44
CA ARG A 194 16.76 36.81 -5.05
C ARG A 194 17.01 37.75 -6.22
N ASN A 195 17.55 37.24 -7.34
CA ASN A 195 17.88 38.04 -8.52
C ASN A 195 16.98 37.74 -9.73
N SER A 196 15.95 36.91 -9.56
CA SER A 196 15.03 36.54 -10.62
C SER A 196 13.68 37.20 -10.37
N THR A 197 13.20 37.98 -11.33
CA THR A 197 11.81 38.48 -11.39
C THR A 197 10.76 37.34 -11.41
N LYS A 198 11.20 36.08 -11.40
CA LYS A 198 10.36 34.87 -11.48
C LYS A 198 10.02 34.19 -10.14
N CYS A 199 10.64 34.49 -8.98
CA CYS A 199 10.09 34.01 -7.67
C CYS A 199 8.92 34.92 -7.29
N GLN A 200 7.75 34.63 -7.86
CA GLN A 200 6.52 35.25 -7.41
C GLN A 200 6.22 34.73 -6.00
N LYS A 201 6.14 35.65 -5.04
CA LYS A 201 5.66 35.32 -3.70
C LYS A 201 4.25 34.73 -3.85
N PRO A 202 3.96 33.54 -3.30
CA PRO A 202 2.62 33.00 -3.35
C PRO A 202 1.66 33.96 -2.68
N LYS A 203 0.44 33.97 -3.20
CA LYS A 203 -0.66 34.78 -2.66
C LYS A 203 -0.94 34.47 -1.20
N TYR A 204 -0.75 33.21 -0.80
CA TYR A 204 -0.97 32.72 0.55
C TYR A 204 0.35 32.42 1.28
N SER A 205 0.37 32.70 2.58
CA SER A 205 1.49 32.35 3.49
C SER A 205 1.65 30.84 3.73
N TRP A 206 0.62 30.06 3.41
CA TRP A 206 0.59 28.61 3.47
C TRP A 206 0.01 28.08 2.17
N ILE A 207 0.54 26.96 1.69
CA ILE A 207 0.11 26.29 0.45
C ILE A 207 0.09 24.78 0.67
N ILE A 208 -0.72 24.07 -0.11
CA ILE A 208 -0.73 22.61 -0.22
C ILE A 208 0.58 22.17 -0.85
N ARG A 209 1.35 21.37 -0.11
CA ARG A 209 2.53 20.68 -0.64
C ARG A 209 2.17 19.30 -1.18
N GLU A 210 1.29 18.61 -0.47
CA GLU A 210 0.97 17.22 -0.77
C GLU A 210 -0.40 16.86 -0.23
N PHE A 211 -1.18 16.20 -1.08
CA PHE A 211 -2.43 15.57 -0.74
C PHE A 211 -2.46 14.20 -1.42
N THR A 212 -2.28 13.13 -0.65
CA THR A 212 -2.10 11.78 -1.21
C THR A 212 -2.73 10.73 -0.32
N PHE A 213 -3.20 9.65 -0.93
CA PHE A 213 -3.64 8.48 -0.20
C PHE A 213 -2.44 7.62 0.21
N MET A 214 -2.34 7.33 1.50
CA MET A 214 -1.30 6.52 2.10
C MET A 214 -1.91 5.19 2.56
N PHE A 215 -1.35 4.10 2.07
CA PHE A 215 -1.62 2.77 2.59
C PHE A 215 -1.01 2.63 4.00
N LYS A 216 -1.67 1.87 4.88
CA LYS A 216 -1.34 1.78 6.33
C LYS A 216 0.11 1.39 6.62
N ASP A 217 0.76 0.73 5.69
CA ASP A 217 2.12 0.23 5.83
C ASP A 217 3.21 1.23 5.35
N ASN A 218 2.87 2.47 5.01
CA ASN A 218 3.80 3.51 4.51
C ASN A 218 4.60 3.06 3.27
N ILE A 219 3.98 2.27 2.39
CA ILE A 219 4.56 2.07 1.06
C ILE A 219 4.20 3.34 0.28
N GLU A 220 5.21 4.17 0.00
CA GLU A 220 5.08 5.21 -1.03
C GLU A 220 4.76 4.49 -2.33
N PHE A 221 3.48 4.49 -2.68
CA PHE A 221 3.04 4.06 -3.98
C PHE A 221 3.23 5.25 -4.91
N SER A 222 4.12 5.12 -5.88
CA SER A 222 3.89 5.84 -7.13
C SER A 222 2.83 5.03 -7.85
N CYS A 223 1.69 5.65 -8.11
CA CYS A 223 0.73 5.11 -9.08
C CYS A 223 1.12 5.49 -10.50
N ASP A 224 2.37 5.97 -10.70
CA ASP A 224 3.04 5.93 -11.99
C ASP A 224 2.84 4.55 -12.59
N THR A 225 2.29 4.55 -13.79
CA THR A 225 2.73 3.58 -14.79
C THR A 225 4.22 3.81 -14.96
N ASP A 226 5.06 2.81 -14.69
CA ASP A 226 6.53 2.87 -14.75
C ASP A 226 7.12 3.25 -16.15
N ASP A 227 6.32 3.83 -17.06
CA ASP A 227 6.73 4.31 -18.38
C ASP A 227 7.01 5.83 -18.36
N PRO A 228 8.28 6.26 -18.22
CA PRO A 228 8.68 7.68 -18.29
C PRO A 228 8.51 8.30 -19.69
N HIS A 229 8.10 7.52 -20.69
CA HIS A 229 7.93 7.95 -22.08
C HIS A 229 6.47 8.01 -22.55
N HIS A 230 5.49 7.49 -21.79
CA HIS A 230 4.07 7.61 -22.14
C HIS A 230 3.39 8.77 -21.41
N TYR A 231 3.55 9.97 -21.96
CA TYR A 231 2.70 11.11 -21.65
C TYR A 231 1.23 10.72 -21.83
N ASP A 232 0.46 10.64 -20.73
CA ASP A 232 -0.94 10.26 -20.79
C ASP A 232 -1.72 11.26 -21.66
N ALA A 233 -2.33 10.76 -22.73
CA ALA A 233 -3.07 11.53 -23.72
C ALA A 233 -4.38 12.12 -23.17
N LYS A 234 -4.66 11.98 -21.86
CA LYS A 234 -5.94 12.32 -21.25
C LYS A 234 -5.88 13.25 -20.04
N TYR A 235 -4.73 13.80 -19.67
CA TYR A 235 -4.71 14.92 -18.72
C TYR A 235 -5.49 16.11 -19.32
N ASN A 236 -6.75 16.25 -18.90
CA ASN A 236 -7.65 17.24 -19.49
C ASN A 236 -7.61 18.52 -18.66
N LEU A 237 -6.65 19.39 -18.98
CA LEU A 237 -6.56 20.75 -18.44
C LEU A 237 -7.86 21.54 -18.54
N THR A 238 -8.67 21.26 -19.56
CA THR A 238 -9.96 21.93 -19.76
C THR A 238 -10.91 21.65 -18.60
N SER A 239 -10.88 20.45 -18.03
CA SER A 239 -11.70 20.08 -16.87
C SER A 239 -11.34 20.88 -15.62
N LEU A 240 -10.10 21.37 -15.54
CA LEU A 240 -9.60 22.18 -14.43
C LEU A 240 -9.75 23.68 -14.69
N SER A 241 -10.22 24.11 -15.87
CA SER A 241 -10.24 25.52 -16.27
C SER A 241 -10.91 26.46 -15.25
N SER A 242 -11.97 25.99 -14.58
CA SER A 242 -12.69 26.75 -13.55
C SER A 242 -11.93 26.91 -12.23
N ILE A 243 -11.02 26.00 -11.88
CA ILE A 243 -10.28 25.98 -10.60
C ILE A 243 -8.76 26.13 -10.79
N LYS A 244 -8.28 26.23 -12.03
CA LYS A 244 -6.85 26.24 -12.37
C LYS A 244 -6.06 27.33 -11.64
N ASN A 245 -6.59 28.55 -11.60
CA ASN A 245 -5.94 29.66 -10.91
C ASN A 245 -5.88 29.42 -9.39
N GLU A 246 -6.90 28.79 -8.84
CA GLU A 246 -6.94 28.46 -7.42
C GLU A 246 -5.95 27.35 -7.06
N ILE A 247 -5.81 26.33 -7.93
CA ILE A 247 -4.74 25.32 -7.82
C ILE A 247 -3.38 26.02 -7.82
N VAL A 248 -3.10 26.86 -8.79
CA VAL A 248 -1.83 27.60 -8.90
C VAL A 248 -1.56 28.46 -7.66
N ASP A 249 -2.58 29.12 -7.11
CA ASP A 249 -2.44 29.99 -5.95
C ASP A 249 -2.21 29.20 -4.65
N LYS A 250 -2.83 28.02 -4.51
CA LYS A 250 -2.89 27.27 -3.24
C LYS A 250 -2.00 26.03 -3.21
N TRP A 251 -1.53 25.49 -4.32
CA TRP A 251 -0.58 24.36 -4.36
C TRP A 251 0.86 24.84 -4.54
N GLU A 252 1.84 24.00 -4.20
CA GLU A 252 3.27 24.20 -4.50
C GLU A 252 3.57 23.99 -6.00
N ILE A 253 2.87 24.76 -6.84
CA ILE A 253 3.10 24.89 -8.28
C ILE A 253 4.12 26.02 -8.50
N LYS A 254 5.40 25.71 -8.30
CA LYS A 254 6.50 26.64 -8.60
C LYS A 254 7.12 26.27 -9.93
N GLU A 255 7.22 27.25 -10.83
CA GLU A 255 8.16 27.18 -11.94
C GLU A 255 9.56 27.13 -11.32
N ASP A 256 10.16 25.94 -11.29
CA ASP A 256 11.53 25.81 -10.79
C ASP A 256 12.47 26.32 -11.89
N ASN A 257 13.42 27.19 -11.56
CA ASN A 257 14.26 27.86 -12.57
C ASN A 257 15.18 26.88 -13.35
N TYR A 258 15.22 25.61 -12.95
CA TYR A 258 16.01 24.56 -13.60
C TYR A 258 15.22 23.77 -14.65
N ASN A 259 13.91 23.59 -14.47
CA ASN A 259 13.03 22.93 -15.43
C ASN A 259 11.90 23.92 -15.73
N CYS A 260 11.94 24.54 -16.91
CA CYS A 260 10.95 25.47 -17.45
C CYS A 260 9.59 24.79 -17.73
N ASP A 261 9.14 23.91 -16.83
CA ASP A 261 7.85 23.25 -16.91
C ASP A 261 6.76 24.29 -16.72
N SER A 262 5.80 24.30 -17.64
CA SER A 262 4.62 25.14 -17.48
C SER A 262 3.84 24.70 -16.24
N LYS A 263 3.07 25.62 -15.65
CA LYS A 263 2.15 25.31 -14.53
C LYS A 263 1.27 24.09 -14.83
N ASP A 264 0.91 23.91 -16.09
CA ASP A 264 0.12 22.78 -16.55
C ASP A 264 0.85 21.44 -16.43
N VAL A 265 2.15 21.42 -16.76
CA VAL A 265 3.00 20.24 -16.58
C VAL A 265 3.15 19.91 -15.09
N LEU A 266 3.32 20.92 -14.24
CA LEU A 266 3.45 20.71 -12.80
C LEU A 266 2.17 20.17 -12.16
N ILE A 267 1.01 20.76 -12.49
CA ILE A 267 -0.28 20.24 -12.03
C ILE A 267 -0.44 18.80 -12.50
N ARG A 268 -0.14 18.49 -13.77
CA ARG A 268 -0.17 17.11 -14.25
C ARG A 268 0.70 16.16 -13.44
N LYS A 269 1.96 16.52 -13.17
CA LYS A 269 2.90 15.71 -12.37
C LYS A 269 2.36 15.42 -10.96
N TYR A 270 1.71 16.39 -10.32
CA TYR A 270 1.09 16.15 -9.02
C TYR A 270 -0.10 15.18 -9.12
N TRP A 271 -0.91 15.28 -10.17
CA TRP A 271 -1.98 14.31 -10.42
C TRP A 271 -1.43 12.90 -10.65
N GLU A 272 -0.44 12.75 -11.53
CA GLU A 272 0.17 11.45 -11.85
C GLU A 272 0.77 10.80 -10.59
N LYS A 273 1.53 11.58 -9.81
CA LYS A 273 2.21 11.08 -8.61
C LYS A 273 1.27 10.80 -7.43
N GLN A 274 0.31 11.68 -7.16
CA GLN A 274 -0.49 11.67 -5.92
C GLN A 274 -1.99 11.50 -6.18
N GLY A 275 -2.49 12.11 -7.25
CA GLY A 275 -3.89 12.08 -7.63
C GLY A 275 -4.37 10.72 -8.14
N MET A 276 -3.60 10.02 -8.95
CA MET A 276 -3.93 8.69 -9.45
C MET A 276 -4.08 7.68 -8.29
N CYS A 277 -3.20 7.75 -7.29
CA CYS A 277 -3.33 6.96 -6.06
C CYS A 277 -4.56 7.34 -5.21
N SER A 278 -5.06 8.56 -5.39
CA SER A 278 -6.26 9.02 -4.70
C SER A 278 -7.54 8.66 -5.47
N ALA A 279 -7.45 8.44 -6.79
CA ALA A 279 -8.55 8.16 -7.71
C ALA A 279 -9.20 6.78 -7.53
N TYR A 280 -8.57 5.89 -6.77
CA TYR A 280 -9.16 4.61 -6.36
C TYR A 280 -10.44 4.77 -5.52
N PHE A 281 -10.66 5.95 -4.91
CA PHE A 281 -11.86 6.23 -4.14
C PHE A 281 -12.91 6.96 -4.99
N LYS A 282 -14.17 6.53 -4.87
CA LYS A 282 -15.32 7.05 -5.65
C LYS A 282 -15.45 8.59 -5.63
N GLU A 283 -14.96 9.23 -4.57
CA GLU A 283 -15.01 10.69 -4.42
C GLU A 283 -13.93 11.44 -5.20
N LEU A 284 -12.81 10.82 -5.57
CA LEU A 284 -11.64 11.47 -6.19
C LEU A 284 -11.29 10.90 -7.58
N THR A 285 -12.26 10.27 -8.25
CA THR A 285 -12.08 9.47 -9.48
C THR A 285 -11.50 10.21 -10.71
N ASN A 286 -11.26 11.51 -10.63
CA ASN A 286 -10.68 12.32 -11.71
C ASN A 286 -9.95 13.55 -11.14
N GLU A 287 -9.20 14.23 -12.01
CA GLU A 287 -8.37 15.38 -11.70
C GLU A 287 -9.18 16.50 -11.03
N PHE A 288 -10.33 16.85 -11.61
CA PHE A 288 -11.18 17.91 -11.08
C PHE A 288 -11.62 17.62 -9.65
N LYS A 289 -12.13 16.41 -9.40
CA LYS A 289 -12.58 15.99 -8.06
C LYS A 289 -11.43 15.98 -7.05
N PHE A 290 -10.26 15.49 -7.44
CA PHE A 290 -9.06 15.48 -6.60
C PHE A 290 -8.61 16.88 -6.22
N TYR A 291 -8.42 17.76 -7.20
CA TYR A 291 -8.01 19.13 -6.93
C TYR A 291 -9.07 19.89 -6.15
N ASN A 292 -10.34 19.82 -6.56
CA ASN A 292 -11.42 20.50 -5.87
C ASN A 292 -11.52 20.07 -4.39
N LYS A 293 -11.38 18.77 -4.10
CA LYS A 293 -11.36 18.29 -2.71
C LYS A 293 -10.11 18.78 -1.96
N SER A 294 -8.93 18.77 -2.58
CA SER A 294 -7.71 19.28 -1.94
C SER A 294 -7.83 20.76 -1.56
N LEU A 295 -8.48 21.57 -2.41
CA LEU A 295 -8.71 22.99 -2.20
C LEU A 295 -9.73 23.23 -1.07
N GLU A 296 -10.83 22.47 -1.06
CA GLU A 296 -11.81 22.47 0.02
C GLU A 296 -11.16 22.16 1.38
N LEU A 297 -10.30 21.14 1.43
CA LEU A 297 -9.60 20.73 2.64
C LEU A 297 -8.56 21.76 3.10
N PHE A 298 -7.89 22.42 2.16
CA PHE A 298 -6.99 23.54 2.47
C PHE A 298 -7.74 24.73 3.07
N ASP A 299 -8.92 25.07 2.55
CA ASP A 299 -9.72 26.16 3.12
C ASP A 299 -10.26 25.81 4.51
N LYS A 300 -10.74 24.57 4.68
CA LYS A 300 -11.23 24.06 5.96
C LYS A 300 -10.14 24.01 7.03
N TYR A 301 -8.93 23.57 6.67
CA TYR A 301 -7.81 23.39 7.59
C TYR A 301 -6.65 24.33 7.26
N ASN A 302 -6.93 25.60 6.98
CA ASN A 302 -5.89 26.56 6.61
C ASN A 302 -4.93 26.80 7.80
N MET A 303 -3.66 26.39 7.67
CA MET A 303 -2.68 26.49 8.76
C MET A 303 -2.43 27.94 9.21
N GLY A 304 -2.49 28.89 8.27
CA GLY A 304 -2.37 30.31 8.59
C GLY A 304 -3.49 30.79 9.52
N THR A 305 -4.73 30.34 9.28
CA THR A 305 -5.88 30.66 10.14
C THR A 305 -5.80 29.94 11.48
N ILE A 306 -5.50 28.65 11.49
CA ILE A 306 -5.40 27.83 12.71
C ILE A 306 -4.33 28.38 13.67
N LEU A 307 -3.15 28.74 13.16
CA LEU A 307 -2.09 29.31 13.97
C LEU A 307 -2.48 30.70 14.50
N ARG A 308 -3.09 31.54 13.67
CA ARG A 308 -3.58 32.88 14.07
C ARG A 308 -4.62 32.82 15.19
N GLN A 309 -5.53 31.84 15.16
CA GLN A 309 -6.52 31.62 16.22
C GLN A 309 -5.89 31.30 17.58
N SER A 310 -4.64 30.82 17.58
CA SER A 310 -3.84 30.59 18.79
C SER A 310 -2.82 31.71 19.05
N ASN A 311 -2.98 32.87 18.43
CA ASN A 311 -2.07 34.01 18.47
C ASN A 311 -0.64 33.71 17.98
N ILE A 312 -0.46 32.65 17.20
CA ILE A 312 0.80 32.31 16.54
C ILE A 312 0.83 33.02 15.19
N VAL A 313 1.57 34.12 15.13
CA VAL A 313 1.78 34.96 13.95
C VAL A 313 3.26 34.99 13.53
N PRO A 314 3.56 35.16 12.24
CA PRO A 314 4.93 35.31 11.75
C PRO A 314 5.70 36.45 12.44
N GLY A 315 7.02 36.33 12.53
CA GLY A 315 7.91 37.37 13.09
C GLY A 315 8.15 37.26 14.60
N LYS A 316 7.62 36.23 15.26
CA LYS A 316 7.89 35.92 16.67
C LYS A 316 8.46 34.51 16.82
N ASN A 317 9.03 34.24 17.98
CA ASN A 317 9.55 32.93 18.35
C ASN A 317 8.50 32.15 19.13
N TYR A 318 8.38 30.86 18.80
CA TYR A 318 7.50 29.92 19.48
C TYR A 318 8.26 28.61 19.69
N THR A 319 7.94 27.91 20.76
CA THR A 319 8.41 26.55 20.96
C THR A 319 7.70 25.61 19.98
N HIS A 320 8.36 24.50 19.66
CA HIS A 320 7.75 23.43 18.88
C HIS A 320 6.43 22.95 19.50
N ARG A 321 6.36 22.90 20.85
CA ARG A 321 5.16 22.47 21.57
C ARG A 321 3.99 23.43 21.37
N GLU A 322 4.21 24.74 21.47
CA GLU A 322 3.16 25.73 21.23
C GLU A 322 2.57 25.60 19.81
N ILE A 323 3.43 25.41 18.80
CA ILE A 323 2.98 25.22 17.42
C ILE A 323 2.20 23.90 17.28
N HIS A 324 2.75 22.80 17.81
CA HIS A 324 2.11 21.49 17.77
C HIS A 324 0.72 21.53 18.42
N ASP A 325 0.60 22.09 19.63
CA ASP A 325 -0.64 22.11 20.39
C ASP A 325 -1.69 23.03 19.75
N ALA A 326 -1.26 24.17 19.20
CA ALA A 326 -2.12 25.06 18.43
C ALA A 326 -2.71 24.36 17.19
N VAL A 327 -1.87 23.64 16.43
CA VAL A 327 -2.36 22.91 15.25
C VAL A 327 -3.25 21.75 15.67
N ALA A 328 -2.82 20.92 16.63
CA ALA A 328 -3.60 19.80 17.13
C ALA A 328 -4.98 20.26 17.60
N LYS A 329 -5.07 21.38 18.34
CA LYS A 329 -6.34 21.99 18.73
C LYS A 329 -7.19 22.39 17.52
N GLY A 330 -6.59 23.05 16.52
CA GLY A 330 -7.28 23.49 15.31
C GLY A 330 -7.85 22.36 14.45
N ILE A 331 -7.29 21.15 14.54
CA ILE A 331 -7.76 19.96 13.81
C ILE A 331 -8.54 18.96 14.68
N GLY A 332 -9.03 19.39 15.85
CA GLY A 332 -9.88 18.55 16.72
C GLY A 332 -9.13 17.58 17.62
N GLY A 333 -7.94 17.98 18.10
CA GLY A 333 -7.12 17.23 19.05
C GLY A 333 -6.37 16.04 18.45
N LYS A 334 -6.18 16.01 17.12
CA LYS A 334 -5.50 14.91 16.44
C LYS A 334 -3.99 15.12 16.39
N LYS A 335 -3.25 14.01 16.28
CA LYS A 335 -1.80 14.00 16.13
C LYS A 335 -1.40 14.71 14.85
N VAL A 336 -0.40 15.59 14.97
CA VAL A 336 0.16 16.37 13.86
C VAL A 336 1.67 16.18 13.83
N ARG A 337 2.25 16.19 12.63
CA ARG A 337 3.69 16.31 12.43
C ARG A 337 4.02 17.74 12.04
N VAL A 338 4.83 18.38 12.86
CA VAL A 338 5.39 19.71 12.61
C VAL A 338 6.85 19.54 12.22
N ARG A 339 7.25 20.11 11.09
CA ARG A 339 8.63 20.13 10.61
C ARG A 339 9.13 21.56 10.58
N CYS A 340 10.39 21.71 10.98
CA CYS A 340 11.11 22.96 10.91
C CYS A 340 12.35 22.77 10.05
N ASP A 341 12.67 23.77 9.25
CA ASP A 341 13.88 23.79 8.44
C ASP A 341 14.91 24.71 9.10
N HIS A 342 16.19 24.39 8.90
CA HIS A 342 17.27 25.27 9.34
C HIS A 342 17.44 26.41 8.35
N HIS A 343 17.21 27.65 8.82
CA HIS A 343 17.54 28.83 8.08
C HIS A 343 19.06 29.05 8.06
N PHE A 344 19.58 29.68 7.00
CA PHE A 344 21.03 29.92 6.85
C PHE A 344 21.65 30.77 7.97
N PHE A 345 20.84 31.57 8.66
CA PHE A 345 21.28 32.39 9.80
C PHE A 345 21.25 31.64 11.14
N GLY A 346 21.15 30.31 11.13
CA GLY A 346 21.30 29.45 12.32
C GLY A 346 20.03 29.27 13.17
N PHE A 347 18.92 29.90 12.81
CA PHE A 347 17.61 29.67 13.47
C PHE A 347 16.76 28.66 12.70
N GLN A 348 15.86 27.97 13.41
CA GLN A 348 14.88 27.08 12.79
C GLN A 348 13.61 27.87 12.44
N VAL A 349 13.02 27.57 11.28
CA VAL A 349 11.75 28.13 10.84
C VAL A 349 10.72 27.03 10.66
N LEU A 350 9.49 27.27 11.11
CA LEU A 350 8.36 26.39 10.81
C LEU A 350 8.23 26.27 9.29
N SER A 351 8.31 25.06 8.76
CA SER A 351 8.34 24.81 7.32
C SER A 351 7.13 24.02 6.84
N ILE A 352 6.82 22.89 7.47
CA ILE A 352 5.78 21.97 6.99
C ILE A 352 4.94 21.50 8.17
N VAL A 353 3.64 21.40 7.94
CA VAL A 353 2.68 20.81 8.87
C VAL A 353 1.90 19.72 8.15
N GLU A 354 1.81 18.56 8.78
CA GLU A 354 1.27 17.33 8.23
C GLU A 354 0.32 16.66 9.21
N PHE A 355 -0.84 16.24 8.71
CA PHE A 355 -1.77 15.42 9.47
C PHE A 355 -2.51 14.47 8.53
N VAL A 356 -3.10 13.43 9.12
CA VAL A 356 -3.78 12.38 8.37
C VAL A 356 -5.29 12.49 8.53
N MET A 357 -6.01 12.03 7.53
CA MET A 357 -7.47 12.03 7.48
C MET A 357 -7.99 10.65 7.13
N ASP A 358 -9.17 10.33 7.63
CA ASP A 358 -9.90 9.15 7.17
C ASP A 358 -10.39 9.34 5.72
N LYS A 359 -11.04 8.31 5.18
CA LYS A 359 -11.58 8.30 3.81
C LYS A 359 -12.72 9.29 3.60
N ASN A 360 -13.32 9.78 4.67
CA ASN A 360 -14.35 10.83 4.66
C ASN A 360 -13.72 12.22 4.85
N PHE A 361 -12.39 12.32 4.77
CA PHE A 361 -11.61 13.54 4.92
C PHE A 361 -11.74 14.23 6.28
N ASN A 362 -11.98 13.44 7.34
CA ASN A 362 -11.94 13.93 8.72
C ASN A 362 -10.56 13.65 9.34
N PRO A 363 -9.94 14.64 10.02
CA PRO A 363 -8.70 14.45 10.76
C PRO A 363 -8.80 13.25 11.69
N THR A 364 -7.80 12.38 11.60
CA THR A 364 -7.70 11.20 12.45
C THR A 364 -6.28 11.09 13.00
N ASN A 365 -6.09 10.21 13.97
CA ASN A 365 -4.76 9.88 14.42
C ASN A 365 -4.15 8.87 13.43
N PRO A 366 -2.85 8.97 13.11
CA PRO A 366 -2.15 7.88 12.45
C PRO A 366 -2.40 6.59 13.22
N ILE A 367 -2.66 5.50 12.50
CA ILE A 367 -2.85 4.20 13.15
C ILE A 367 -1.51 3.81 13.74
N ASP A 368 -1.37 3.95 15.07
CA ASP A 368 -0.16 3.54 15.78
C ASP A 368 0.08 2.04 15.53
N ARG A 369 1.20 1.71 14.87
CA ARG A 369 1.63 0.32 14.61
C ARG A 369 1.67 -0.53 15.90
N LEU A 370 1.86 0.11 17.06
CA LEU A 370 1.99 -0.53 18.36
C LEU A 370 0.67 -1.12 18.90
N LEU A 371 -0.48 -0.48 18.70
CA LEU A 371 -1.75 -0.93 19.28
C LEU A 371 -2.25 -2.23 18.64
N ASN A 372 -2.12 -2.39 17.32
CA ASN A 372 -2.52 -3.63 16.64
C ASN A 372 -1.57 -4.81 16.96
N SER A 373 -0.28 -4.53 17.18
CA SER A 373 0.69 -5.53 17.66
C SER A 373 0.38 -5.98 19.09
N LEU A 374 0.05 -5.05 19.99
CA LEU A 374 -0.28 -5.36 21.38
C LEU A 374 -1.62 -6.09 21.51
N ILE A 375 -2.64 -5.69 20.76
CA ILE A 375 -3.95 -6.36 20.75
C ILE A 375 -3.81 -7.75 20.09
N GLY A 376 -3.05 -7.88 19.00
CA GLY A 376 -2.77 -9.17 18.36
C GLY A 376 -1.99 -10.12 19.28
N ARG A 377 -1.00 -9.62 20.02
CA ARG A 377 -0.25 -10.40 21.03
C ARG A 377 -1.13 -10.76 22.23
N ALA A 378 -1.98 -9.85 22.69
CA ALA A 378 -2.93 -10.12 23.78
C ALA A 378 -3.97 -11.17 23.39
N LEU A 379 -4.54 -11.09 22.18
CA LEU A 379 -5.48 -12.08 21.65
C LEU A 379 -4.83 -13.45 21.44
N SER A 380 -3.59 -13.49 20.93
CA SER A 380 -2.80 -14.72 20.81
C SER A 380 -2.53 -15.38 22.17
N MET A 381 -2.17 -14.58 23.18
CA MET A 381 -1.99 -15.08 24.55
C MET A 381 -3.31 -15.59 25.15
N PHE A 382 -4.43 -14.88 24.94
CA PHE A 382 -5.75 -15.32 25.42
C PHE A 382 -6.20 -16.63 24.79
N MET A 383 -6.02 -16.78 23.47
CA MET A 383 -6.35 -18.02 22.77
C MET A 383 -5.48 -19.19 23.23
N SER A 384 -4.20 -18.95 23.51
CA SER A 384 -3.28 -19.96 24.05
C SER A 384 -3.72 -20.45 25.44
N VAL A 385 -4.16 -19.55 26.32
CA VAL A 385 -4.68 -19.90 27.65
C VAL A 385 -5.98 -20.70 27.57
N ILE A 386 -6.87 -20.37 26.63
CA ILE A 386 -8.12 -21.12 26.40
C ILE A 386 -7.81 -22.54 25.90
N VAL A 387 -6.90 -22.69 24.95
CA VAL A 387 -6.49 -24.00 24.42
C VAL A 387 -5.86 -24.86 25.53
N ILE A 388 -4.99 -24.28 26.37
CA ILE A 388 -4.39 -24.98 27.52
C ILE A 388 -5.47 -25.43 28.51
N LYS A 389 -6.42 -24.55 28.87
CA LYS A 389 -7.54 -24.90 29.76
C LYS A 389 -8.41 -26.02 29.18
N LEU A 390 -8.73 -25.96 27.89
CA LEU A 390 -9.49 -27.02 27.22
C LEU A 390 -8.72 -28.35 27.18
N TYR A 391 -7.40 -28.30 26.95
CA TYR A 391 -6.55 -29.49 26.99
C TYR A 391 -6.49 -30.11 28.39
N PHE A 392 -6.42 -29.27 29.43
CA PHE A 392 -6.42 -29.67 30.85
C PHE A 392 -7.77 -30.29 31.26
N ILE A 393 -8.90 -29.70 30.82
CA ILE A 393 -10.23 -30.26 31.04
C ILE A 393 -10.37 -31.62 30.34
N ARG A 394 -9.84 -31.75 29.11
CA ARG A 394 -9.87 -33.01 28.35
C ARG A 394 -9.04 -34.10 29.02
N THR A 395 -7.85 -33.77 29.52
CA THR A 395 -7.00 -34.71 30.29
C THR A 395 -7.61 -35.08 31.63
N LEU A 396 -8.21 -34.14 32.36
CA LEU A 396 -8.96 -34.43 33.60
C LEU A 396 -10.18 -35.34 33.33
N THR A 397 -10.87 -35.16 32.21
CA THR A 397 -12.00 -36.01 31.81
C THR A 397 -11.53 -37.43 31.46
N ILE A 398 -10.36 -37.57 30.82
CA ILE A 398 -9.74 -38.86 30.52
C ILE A 398 -9.25 -39.55 31.80
N LEU A 399 -8.66 -38.81 32.74
CA LEU A 399 -8.19 -39.33 34.03
C LEU A 399 -9.35 -39.71 34.96
N SER A 400 -10.43 -38.94 34.95
CA SER A 400 -11.70 -39.26 35.64
C SER A 400 -12.31 -40.57 35.10
N ARG A 401 -12.32 -40.77 33.77
CA ARG A 401 -12.76 -42.03 33.16
C ARG A 401 -11.84 -43.22 33.46
N LYS A 402 -10.54 -43.00 33.67
CA LYS A 402 -9.61 -44.06 34.11
C LYS A 402 -9.74 -44.40 35.61
N LYS A 403 -10.14 -43.45 36.46
CA LYS A 403 -10.36 -43.70 37.90
C LYS A 403 -11.66 -44.46 38.21
N GLY A 404 -12.60 -44.57 37.27
CA GLY A 404 -13.80 -45.40 37.41
C GLY A 404 -13.55 -46.92 37.34
N LYS A 405 -12.30 -47.37 37.17
CA LYS A 405 -11.96 -48.79 36.96
C LYS A 405 -10.99 -49.41 37.96
N MET A 406 -10.71 -48.76 39.09
CA MET A 406 -9.99 -49.38 40.21
C MET A 406 -10.66 -49.08 41.54
N ARG A 407 -11.22 -50.12 42.16
CA ARG A 407 -11.75 -50.15 43.51
C ARG A 407 -10.85 -51.05 44.35
N ASN A 408 -10.67 -50.67 45.62
CA ASN A 408 -10.13 -51.40 46.77
C ASN A 408 -8.60 -51.50 46.94
N GLY A 409 -8.11 -50.88 48.01
CA GLY A 409 -6.78 -51.07 48.59
C GLY A 409 -6.48 -49.98 49.63
N GLN A 410 -6.41 -50.37 50.89
CA GLN A 410 -6.30 -49.55 52.11
C GLN A 410 -4.99 -48.75 52.27
N GLU A 411 -5.16 -47.52 52.80
CA GLU A 411 -4.49 -46.94 54.00
C GLU A 411 -2.94 -46.79 54.05
N LYS A 412 -2.46 -45.52 54.13
CA LYS A 412 -1.69 -44.93 55.27
C LYS A 412 -0.85 -43.67 54.89
N ASN A 413 -1.10 -42.59 55.64
CA ASN A 413 -0.18 -41.60 56.27
C ASN A 413 1.01 -40.96 55.52
N LEU A 414 1.03 -39.61 55.41
CA LEU A 414 1.99 -38.64 56.04
C LEU A 414 2.18 -37.29 55.28
N VAL A 415 1.63 -36.23 55.87
CA VAL A 415 2.07 -34.84 56.21
C VAL A 415 3.45 -34.26 55.71
N THR A 416 3.36 -33.10 55.01
CA THR A 416 4.13 -31.78 55.05
C THR A 416 5.63 -31.72 54.64
N PHE A 417 6.14 -30.77 53.82
CA PHE A 417 6.56 -29.38 54.18
C PHE A 417 7.00 -28.45 53.00
N ILE A 418 6.57 -27.17 53.09
CA ILE A 418 7.20 -25.84 52.82
C ILE A 418 7.54 -25.28 51.41
N PRO A 419 7.38 -23.94 51.20
CA PRO A 419 7.59 -23.21 49.95
C PRO A 419 9.01 -22.65 49.80
N ILE A 420 9.38 -22.23 48.60
CA ILE A 420 10.58 -21.40 48.36
C ILE A 420 10.17 -20.11 47.65
N GLU A 421 10.53 -19.02 48.33
CA GLU A 421 10.49 -17.63 47.92
C GLU A 421 11.42 -17.31 46.74
N SER A 422 11.19 -16.11 46.21
CA SER A 422 12.10 -15.26 45.46
C SER A 422 13.59 -15.36 45.80
N GLN A 423 14.40 -15.20 44.76
CA GLN A 423 15.64 -14.40 44.64
C GLN A 423 16.18 -14.69 43.22
N THR A 424 16.63 -13.76 42.38
CA THR A 424 17.18 -12.40 42.52
C THR A 424 16.91 -11.62 41.23
#